data_AF-A0A6B1BPY5-F1
#
_entry.id   AF-A0A6B1BPY5-F1
#
_cell.length_a   1.000
_cell.length_b   1.000
_cell.length_c   1.000
_cell.angle_alpha   90.00
_cell.angle_beta   90.00
_cell.angle_gamma   90.00
#
_symmetry.space_group_name_H-M   'P 1'
#
loop_
_entity.id
_entity.type
_entity.pdbx_description
1 polymer ?
#
loop_
_entity_poly.entity_id
_entity_poly.type
_entity_poly.pdbx_seq_one_letter_code
_entity_poly.pdbx_strand_id
1 'polypeptide(L)'
;MNLHQAKLDIVEAGRRVYERGFVASNDGNISCRIEEDRILTTPTGMSKGFLKVEDLCITDMDGTLVSGQKRPSSEIGMHIFLYRERPDVRAVVHAHPPTATGFAVAGVPLTMCVLPEVIITLGAIPIVEYGTPGGPEISEPIRQYVKDYDAYLLENHGATTIGADVMNAYYKMETLEHFAKILFVAQQLGGYNELNAEQVEKLVAIRNRMGLRGPDPACDIPDAPTTQPTTNGGIPTIRTLSAGEQAGAETSQDDLIAEITRRVMEELK
;
A
#
# COMPACT_ATOMS: atom_id res chain seq x y z
N MET A 1 12.29 11.45 22.43
CA MET A 1 13.07 11.30 21.18
C MET A 1 13.97 12.52 21.05
N ASN A 2 15.21 12.40 20.56
CA ASN A 2 16.06 13.56 20.30
C ASN A 2 15.61 14.25 18.99
N LEU A 3 15.20 15.52 19.04
CA LEU A 3 14.71 16.25 17.87
C LEU A 3 15.75 16.36 16.76
N HIS A 4 17.02 16.55 17.09
CA HIS A 4 18.09 16.64 16.09
C HIS A 4 18.21 15.32 15.32
N GLN A 5 18.22 14.19 16.04
CA GLN A 5 18.26 12.88 15.40
C GLN A 5 17.03 12.61 14.54
N ALA A 6 15.83 12.95 15.04
CA ALA A 6 14.60 12.80 14.27
C ALA A 6 14.61 13.58 12.94
N LYS A 7 15.17 14.78 12.93
CA LYS A 7 15.37 15.57 11.72
C LYS A 7 16.33 14.89 10.74
N LEU A 8 17.45 14.37 11.24
CA LEU A 8 18.42 13.63 10.42
C LEU A 8 17.79 12.36 9.83
N ASP A 9 17.01 11.63 10.61
CA ASP A 9 16.37 10.39 10.14
C ASP A 9 15.34 10.67 9.04
N ILE A 10 14.55 11.74 9.15
CA ILE A 10 13.61 12.13 8.07
C ILE A 10 14.36 12.53 6.80
N VAL A 11 15.45 13.31 6.92
CA VAL A 11 16.25 13.72 5.77
C VAL A 11 16.89 12.51 5.09
N GLU A 12 17.43 11.57 5.87
CA GLU A 12 18.04 10.35 5.35
C GLU A 12 17.00 9.42 4.70
N ALA A 13 15.85 9.19 5.35
CA ALA A 13 14.76 8.43 4.75
C ALA A 13 14.28 9.09 3.45
N GLY A 14 14.15 10.43 3.45
CA GLY A 14 13.81 11.24 2.27
C GLY A 14 14.78 11.06 1.11
N ARG A 15 16.09 11.08 1.40
CA ARG A 15 17.15 10.81 0.43
C ARG A 15 17.00 9.42 -0.17
N ARG A 16 16.82 8.40 0.67
CA ARG A 16 16.74 7.02 0.19
C ARG A 16 15.48 6.71 -0.60
N VAL A 17 14.30 7.22 -0.21
CA VAL A 17 13.08 7.03 -1.02
C VAL A 17 13.24 7.65 -2.40
N TYR A 18 13.91 8.80 -2.49
CA TYR A 18 14.20 9.46 -3.77
C TYR A 18 15.20 8.67 -4.62
N GLU A 19 16.33 8.27 -4.05
CA GLU A 19 17.37 7.51 -4.77
C GLU A 19 16.88 6.16 -5.30
N ARG A 20 15.92 5.54 -4.60
CA ARG A 20 15.28 4.30 -5.04
C ARG A 20 14.14 4.51 -6.05
N GLY A 21 13.80 5.76 -6.37
CA GLY A 21 12.70 6.08 -7.26
C GLY A 21 11.32 5.74 -6.68
N PHE A 22 11.17 5.72 -5.36
CA PHE A 22 9.87 5.52 -4.70
C PHE A 22 9.05 6.81 -4.65
N VAL A 23 9.66 7.94 -5.01
CA VAL A 23 9.00 9.24 -5.10
C VAL A 23 9.45 9.89 -6.41
N ALA A 24 8.54 10.61 -7.07
CA ALA A 24 8.78 11.39 -8.27
C ALA A 24 8.50 12.89 -8.00
N SER A 25 9.43 13.74 -8.42
CA SER A 25 9.32 15.19 -8.21
C SER A 25 9.19 15.54 -6.72
N ASN A 26 8.00 15.94 -6.27
CA ASN A 26 7.71 16.47 -4.93
C ASN A 26 6.73 15.60 -4.13
N ASP A 27 6.36 14.43 -4.64
CA ASP A 27 5.39 13.53 -4.01
C ASP A 27 5.96 12.80 -2.78
N GLY A 28 5.11 12.00 -2.14
CA GLY A 28 5.41 11.35 -0.87
C GLY A 28 5.51 12.33 0.30
N ASN A 29 5.59 11.79 1.50
CA ASN A 29 5.80 12.56 2.73
C ASN A 29 6.20 11.65 3.89
N ILE A 30 6.93 12.23 4.84
CA ILE A 30 7.48 11.52 5.99
C ILE A 30 7.19 12.35 7.23
N SER A 31 6.73 11.70 8.30
CA SER A 31 6.58 12.36 9.59
C SER A 31 6.98 11.44 10.75
N CYS A 32 7.26 12.04 11.89
CA CYS A 32 7.43 11.34 13.16
C CYS A 32 6.88 12.12 14.35
N ARG A 33 6.39 11.39 15.35
CA ARG A 33 5.87 11.93 16.61
C ARG A 33 7.03 12.26 17.56
N ILE A 34 7.29 13.55 17.75
CA ILE A 34 8.37 14.05 18.62
C ILE A 34 7.92 14.20 20.08
N GLU A 35 6.65 14.57 20.30
CA GLU A 35 6.00 14.69 21.60
C GLU A 35 4.57 14.16 21.50
N GLU A 36 3.80 14.15 22.59
CA GLU A 36 2.42 13.66 22.59
C GLU A 36 1.51 14.45 21.63
N ASP A 37 1.73 15.76 21.53
CA ASP A 37 0.94 16.70 20.73
C ASP A 37 1.74 17.36 19.60
N ARG A 38 2.93 16.85 19.26
CA ARG A 38 3.80 17.43 18.22
C ARG A 38 4.31 16.39 17.22
N ILE A 39 4.17 16.73 15.94
CA ILE A 39 4.63 15.93 14.80
C ILE A 39 5.68 16.73 14.03
N LEU A 40 6.83 16.13 13.79
CA LEU A 40 7.82 16.61 12.82
C LEU A 40 7.47 16.03 11.45
N THR A 41 7.38 16.84 10.40
CA THR A 41 6.97 16.41 9.06
C THR A 41 7.73 17.10 7.95
N THR A 42 7.83 16.44 6.80
CA THR A 42 8.29 17.07 5.56
C THR A 42 7.33 18.17 5.09
N PRO A 43 7.83 19.24 4.46
CA PRO A 43 7.00 20.28 3.86
C PRO A 43 6.34 19.81 2.56
N THR A 44 5.27 20.50 2.16
CA THR A 44 4.66 20.32 0.83
C THR A 44 5.53 20.91 -0.29
N GLY A 45 5.37 20.39 -1.52
CA GLY A 45 6.01 20.95 -2.71
C GLY A 45 7.52 20.80 -2.78
N MET A 46 8.10 19.89 -1.98
CA MET A 46 9.54 19.63 -1.97
C MET A 46 9.86 18.17 -2.23
N SER A 47 10.83 17.98 -3.12
CA SER A 47 11.46 16.69 -3.37
C SER A 47 12.17 16.16 -2.13
N LYS A 48 11.92 14.90 -1.79
CA LYS A 48 12.44 14.28 -0.57
C LYS A 48 13.95 14.06 -0.63
N GLY A 49 14.51 13.95 -1.83
CA GLY A 49 15.95 13.82 -2.06
C GLY A 49 16.76 15.09 -1.74
N PHE A 50 16.12 16.25 -1.71
CA PHE A 50 16.78 17.56 -1.52
C PHE A 50 16.41 18.23 -0.19
N LEU A 51 15.78 17.50 0.73
CA LEU A 51 15.43 18.01 2.05
C LEU A 51 16.66 18.35 2.87
N LYS A 52 16.61 19.46 3.59
CA LYS A 52 17.53 19.79 4.68
C LYS A 52 16.77 19.84 6.00
N VAL A 53 17.50 19.74 7.11
CA VAL A 53 16.91 19.73 8.46
C VAL A 53 16.17 21.03 8.81
N GLU A 54 16.51 22.14 8.13
CA GLU A 54 15.85 23.44 8.27
C GLU A 54 14.52 23.52 7.50
N ASP A 55 14.30 22.66 6.50
CA ASP A 55 13.08 22.63 5.70
C ASP A 55 11.91 21.95 6.42
N LEU A 56 12.20 21.15 7.45
CA LEU A 56 11.21 20.37 8.19
C LEU A 56 10.30 21.25 9.04
N CYS A 57 9.03 20.84 9.13
CA CYS A 57 7.98 21.55 9.83
C CYS A 57 7.58 20.79 11.09
N ILE A 58 7.15 21.49 12.13
CA ILE A 58 6.50 20.90 13.30
C ILE A 58 5.03 21.34 13.28
N THR A 59 4.11 20.38 13.36
CA THR A 59 2.68 20.63 13.52
C THR A 59 2.18 20.14 14.86
N ASP A 60 1.04 20.64 15.28
CA ASP A 60 0.24 20.00 16.32
C ASP A 60 -0.54 18.78 15.76
N MET A 61 -1.36 18.17 16.62
CA MET A 61 -2.23 17.04 16.25
C MET A 61 -3.46 17.43 15.44
N ASP A 62 -3.67 18.72 15.13
CA ASP A 62 -4.70 19.20 14.21
C ASP A 62 -4.10 19.59 12.85
N GLY A 63 -2.78 19.42 12.68
CA GLY A 63 -2.07 19.74 11.45
C GLY A 63 -1.70 21.22 11.30
N THR A 64 -1.92 22.01 12.36
CA THR A 64 -1.56 23.43 12.36
C THR A 64 -0.06 23.58 12.54
N LEU A 65 0.56 24.45 11.73
CA LEU A 65 2.00 24.73 11.82
C LEU A 65 2.33 25.40 13.16
N VAL A 66 3.18 24.73 13.95
CA VAL A 66 3.70 25.25 15.23
C VAL A 66 5.10 25.86 15.03
N SER A 67 5.94 25.25 14.20
CA SER A 67 7.30 25.72 13.93
C SER A 67 7.79 25.33 12.55
N GLY A 68 8.65 26.16 11.95
CA GLY A 68 9.17 25.99 10.59
C GLY A 68 8.79 27.17 9.68
N GLN A 69 9.47 27.29 8.54
CA GLN A 69 9.24 28.38 7.58
C GLN A 69 8.38 27.96 6.38
N LYS A 70 8.15 26.65 6.23
CA LYS A 70 7.42 26.07 5.10
C LYS A 70 6.06 25.54 5.55
N ARG A 71 5.18 25.32 4.58
CA ARG A 71 3.89 24.67 4.84
C ARG A 71 4.10 23.16 5.00
N PRO A 72 3.43 22.51 5.97
CA PRO A 72 3.49 21.05 6.11
C PRO A 72 2.90 20.34 4.88
N SER A 73 3.13 19.03 4.77
CA SER A 73 2.53 18.20 3.71
C SER A 73 1.02 18.42 3.61
N SER A 74 0.48 18.41 2.38
CA SER A 74 -0.97 18.43 2.14
C SER A 74 -1.67 17.20 2.71
N GLU A 75 -0.94 16.11 2.96
CA GLU A 75 -1.49 14.83 3.44
C GLU A 75 -1.19 14.57 4.92
N ILE A 76 -0.81 15.61 5.66
CA ILE A 76 -0.54 15.47 7.10
C ILE A 76 -1.75 14.92 7.87
N GLY A 77 -2.98 15.12 7.37
CA GLY A 77 -4.21 14.56 7.93
C GLY A 77 -4.19 13.04 8.02
N MET A 78 -3.69 12.34 6.99
CA MET A 78 -3.54 10.87 6.99
C MET A 78 -2.57 10.42 8.08
N HIS A 79 -1.45 11.12 8.25
CA HIS A 79 -0.46 10.80 9.27
C HIS A 79 -1.02 11.01 10.68
N ILE A 80 -1.72 12.12 10.90
CA ILE A 80 -2.41 12.43 12.15
C ILE A 80 -3.46 11.36 12.49
N PHE A 81 -4.24 10.92 11.50
CA PHE A 81 -5.20 9.84 11.67
C PHE A 81 -4.52 8.56 12.18
N LEU A 82 -3.47 8.11 11.49
CA LEU A 82 -2.68 6.92 11.89
C LEU A 82 -2.14 7.06 13.31
N TYR A 83 -1.60 8.23 13.66
CA TYR A 83 -1.09 8.52 15.00
C TYR A 83 -2.17 8.49 16.09
N ARG A 84 -3.38 8.96 15.79
CA ARG A 84 -4.52 8.93 16.74
C ARG A 84 -5.03 7.50 16.93
N GLU A 85 -5.11 6.73 15.86
CA GLU A 85 -5.60 5.35 15.90
C GLU A 85 -4.58 4.36 16.48
N ARG A 86 -3.28 4.64 16.38
CA ARG A 86 -2.22 3.74 16.83
C ARG A 86 -1.19 4.47 17.70
N PRO A 87 -1.36 4.47 19.04
CA PRO A 87 -0.43 5.10 19.98
C PRO A 87 1.00 4.52 19.95
N ASP A 88 1.16 3.28 19.49
CA ASP A 88 2.44 2.61 19.31
C ASP A 88 3.24 3.12 18.10
N VAL A 89 2.57 3.78 17.15
CA VAL A 89 3.18 4.34 15.95
C VAL A 89 3.88 5.66 16.27
N ARG A 90 5.13 5.76 15.85
CA ARG A 90 5.95 6.97 16.02
C ARG A 90 6.45 7.58 14.73
N ALA A 91 6.33 6.88 13.61
CA ALA A 91 6.65 7.43 12.30
C ALA A 91 5.76 6.85 11.21
N VAL A 92 5.57 7.65 10.17
CA VAL A 92 4.79 7.29 8.97
C VAL A 92 5.60 7.72 7.75
N VAL A 93 5.70 6.81 6.78
CA VAL A 93 6.31 7.05 5.46
C VAL A 93 5.26 6.75 4.40
N HIS A 94 4.92 7.75 3.61
CA HIS A 94 4.06 7.64 2.43
C HIS A 94 4.90 7.91 1.17
N ALA A 95 4.77 7.04 0.18
CA ALA A 95 5.52 7.08 -1.07
C ALA A 95 4.77 6.37 -2.21
N HIS A 96 5.34 6.39 -3.42
CA HIS A 96 4.82 5.80 -4.64
C HIS A 96 5.81 4.79 -5.28
N PRO A 97 6.27 3.75 -4.56
CA PRO A 97 7.14 2.72 -5.12
C PRO A 97 6.51 2.05 -6.36
N PRO A 98 7.16 2.06 -7.55
CA PRO A 98 6.49 1.78 -8.81
C PRO A 98 5.81 0.41 -8.90
N THR A 99 6.43 -0.66 -8.40
CA THR A 99 5.83 -2.00 -8.51
C THR A 99 4.66 -2.14 -7.55
N ALA A 100 4.84 -1.77 -6.28
CA ALA A 100 3.74 -1.82 -5.31
C ALA A 100 2.58 -0.86 -5.64
N THR A 101 2.86 0.35 -6.15
CA THR A 101 1.82 1.23 -6.70
C THR A 101 1.12 0.57 -7.90
N GLY A 102 1.84 -0.20 -8.71
CA GLY A 102 1.25 -1.01 -9.78
C GLY A 102 0.23 -2.03 -9.27
N PHE A 103 0.51 -2.72 -8.16
CA PHE A 103 -0.45 -3.60 -7.47
C PHE A 103 -1.67 -2.83 -6.97
N ALA A 104 -1.45 -1.66 -6.36
CA ALA A 104 -2.52 -0.79 -5.88
C ALA A 104 -3.44 -0.29 -7.00
N VAL A 105 -2.88 0.07 -8.16
CA VAL A 105 -3.63 0.46 -9.37
C VAL A 105 -4.37 -0.75 -9.99
N ALA A 106 -3.78 -1.94 -9.90
CA ALA A 106 -4.39 -3.16 -10.42
C ALA A 106 -5.49 -3.74 -9.51
N GLY A 107 -5.68 -3.21 -8.29
CA GLY A 107 -6.62 -3.76 -7.32
C GLY A 107 -6.19 -5.13 -6.77
N VAL A 108 -4.88 -5.42 -6.74
CA VAL A 108 -4.33 -6.71 -6.27
C VAL A 108 -3.62 -6.53 -4.93
N PRO A 109 -4.17 -7.01 -3.81
CA PRO A 109 -3.53 -6.89 -2.50
C PRO A 109 -2.30 -7.79 -2.37
N LEU A 110 -1.45 -7.52 -1.39
CA LEU A 110 -0.23 -8.28 -1.08
C LEU A 110 -0.39 -8.98 0.28
N THR A 111 -1.37 -9.88 0.37
CA THR A 111 -1.80 -10.54 1.61
C THR A 111 -1.34 -12.00 1.75
N MET A 112 -0.82 -12.60 0.68
CA MET A 112 -0.39 -14.00 0.62
C MET A 112 0.85 -14.33 1.48
N CYS A 113 0.87 -15.50 2.12
CA CYS A 113 1.97 -15.94 2.98
C CYS A 113 3.12 -16.59 2.17
N VAL A 114 3.89 -15.82 1.41
CA VAL A 114 4.90 -16.38 0.47
C VAL A 114 6.35 -16.25 0.96
N LEU A 115 6.74 -15.10 1.50
CA LEU A 115 8.13 -14.82 1.89
C LEU A 115 8.29 -14.76 3.42
N PRO A 116 9.16 -15.60 4.02
CA PRO A 116 9.41 -15.60 5.47
C PRO A 116 9.70 -14.23 6.07
N GLU A 117 10.49 -13.43 5.37
CA GLU A 117 10.98 -12.12 5.78
C GLU A 117 9.82 -11.12 5.84
N VAL A 118 8.92 -11.16 4.86
CA VAL A 118 7.72 -10.32 4.81
C VAL A 118 6.77 -10.72 5.93
N ILE A 119 6.54 -12.02 6.14
CA ILE A 119 5.67 -12.52 7.21
C ILE A 119 6.21 -12.09 8.58
N ILE A 120 7.52 -12.15 8.81
CA ILE A 120 8.12 -11.74 10.09
C ILE A 120 8.03 -10.22 10.31
N THR A 121 8.27 -9.41 9.26
CA THR A 121 8.54 -7.97 9.41
C THR A 121 7.34 -7.06 9.11
N LEU A 122 6.43 -7.50 8.24
CA LEU A 122 5.36 -6.68 7.68
C LEU A 122 3.99 -7.34 7.78
N GLY A 123 3.92 -8.65 7.54
CA GLY A 123 2.67 -9.39 7.41
C GLY A 123 1.96 -9.11 6.08
N ALA A 124 0.64 -9.23 6.09
CA ALA A 124 -0.19 -8.82 4.95
C ALA A 124 -0.18 -7.31 4.73
N ILE A 125 -0.43 -6.94 3.49
CA ILE A 125 -0.52 -5.55 3.06
C ILE A 125 -1.84 -5.42 2.26
N PRO A 126 -2.92 -4.92 2.88
CA PRO A 126 -4.20 -4.75 2.22
C PRO A 126 -4.16 -3.59 1.22
N ILE A 127 -5.18 -3.55 0.35
CA ILE A 127 -5.53 -2.35 -0.41
C ILE A 127 -6.60 -1.59 0.35
N VAL A 128 -6.30 -0.32 0.63
CA VAL A 128 -7.24 0.67 1.14
C VAL A 128 -7.94 1.30 -0.05
N GLU A 129 -9.26 1.41 0.04
CA GLU A 129 -10.13 1.98 -0.99
C GLU A 129 -9.77 3.45 -1.28
N TYR A 130 -10.05 3.88 -2.51
CA TYR A 130 -9.73 5.23 -2.96
C TYR A 130 -10.35 6.31 -2.08
N GLY A 131 -9.53 7.30 -1.74
CA GLY A 131 -9.96 8.57 -1.16
C GLY A 131 -9.12 9.72 -1.72
N THR A 132 -9.72 10.89 -1.91
CA THR A 132 -9.07 12.02 -2.57
C THR A 132 -7.84 12.50 -1.78
N PRO A 133 -6.62 12.50 -2.38
CA PRO A 133 -5.39 12.97 -1.73
C PRO A 133 -5.50 14.41 -1.22
N GLY A 134 -4.98 14.65 -0.01
CA GLY A 134 -5.02 15.95 0.67
C GLY A 134 -6.39 16.34 1.26
N GLY A 135 -7.44 15.54 1.06
CA GLY A 135 -8.73 15.68 1.72
C GLY A 135 -8.88 14.76 2.94
N PRO A 136 -9.97 14.89 3.73
CA PRO A 136 -10.27 13.96 4.83
C PRO A 136 -10.61 12.54 4.31
N GLU A 137 -11.08 12.44 3.08
CA GLU A 137 -11.51 11.20 2.42
C GLU A 137 -10.40 10.15 2.31
N ILE A 138 -9.13 10.55 2.22
CA ILE A 138 -7.99 9.61 2.15
C ILE A 138 -7.81 8.78 3.43
N SER A 139 -8.31 9.28 4.57
CA SER A 139 -8.03 8.67 5.89
C SER A 139 -9.13 7.72 6.35
N GLU A 140 -10.39 7.99 6.00
CA GLU A 140 -11.52 7.22 6.53
C GLU A 140 -11.48 5.73 6.12
N PRO A 141 -11.17 5.36 4.86
CA PRO A 141 -11.07 3.95 4.48
C PRO A 141 -9.96 3.18 5.22
N ILE A 142 -8.92 3.86 5.69
CA ILE A 142 -7.82 3.23 6.46
C ILE A 142 -8.34 2.68 7.80
N ARG A 143 -9.44 3.22 8.35
CA ARG A 143 -9.98 2.86 9.67
C ARG A 143 -10.23 1.37 9.84
N GLN A 144 -10.66 0.67 8.80
CA GLN A 144 -10.92 -0.77 8.86
C GLN A 144 -9.64 -1.63 8.94
N TYR A 145 -8.48 -1.06 8.56
CA TYR A 145 -7.19 -1.75 8.50
C TYR A 145 -6.21 -1.28 9.57
N VAL A 146 -6.42 -0.11 10.16
CA VAL A 146 -5.40 0.59 10.95
C VAL A 146 -4.90 -0.18 12.19
N LYS A 147 -5.73 -1.06 12.75
CA LYS A 147 -5.39 -1.83 13.97
C LYS A 147 -4.51 -3.05 13.68
N ASP A 148 -4.63 -3.61 12.48
CA ASP A 148 -4.14 -4.96 12.18
C ASP A 148 -2.95 -4.98 11.21
N TYR A 149 -2.69 -3.86 10.52
CA TYR A 149 -1.63 -3.79 9.51
C TYR A 149 -0.66 -2.64 9.80
N ASP A 150 0.58 -2.77 9.34
CA ASP A 150 1.62 -1.74 9.44
C ASP A 150 2.02 -1.16 8.07
N ALA A 151 1.42 -1.66 7.00
CA ALA A 151 1.63 -1.21 5.64
C ALA A 151 0.34 -1.32 4.84
N TYR A 152 0.13 -0.36 3.94
CA TYR A 152 -1.10 -0.22 3.17
C TYR A 152 -0.73 0.11 1.73
N LEU A 153 -1.33 -0.60 0.78
CA LEU A 153 -1.48 -0.10 -0.57
C LEU A 153 -2.69 0.84 -0.60
N LEU A 154 -2.58 1.98 -1.28
CA LEU A 154 -3.67 2.94 -1.44
C LEU A 154 -4.14 2.86 -2.90
N GLU A 155 -5.39 2.43 -3.11
CA GLU A 155 -5.97 2.21 -4.43
C GLU A 155 -5.77 3.45 -5.33
N ASN A 156 -5.25 3.23 -6.55
CA ASN A 156 -4.96 4.28 -7.53
C ASN A 156 -4.06 5.44 -7.02
N HIS A 157 -3.24 5.21 -6.00
CA HIS A 157 -2.42 6.25 -5.39
C HIS A 157 -0.99 5.80 -5.12
N GLY A 158 -0.78 4.91 -4.14
CA GLY A 158 0.53 4.77 -3.52
C GLY A 158 0.63 3.69 -2.46
N ALA A 159 1.60 3.86 -1.56
CA ALA A 159 1.74 3.04 -0.37
C ALA A 159 2.05 3.89 0.86
N THR A 160 1.59 3.43 2.02
CA THR A 160 1.86 4.05 3.33
C THR A 160 2.32 2.98 4.30
N THR A 161 3.37 3.29 5.07
CA THR A 161 3.93 2.39 6.08
C THR A 161 4.10 3.12 7.40
N ILE A 162 3.89 2.38 8.50
CA ILE A 162 3.97 2.91 9.86
C ILE A 162 5.00 2.13 10.69
N GLY A 163 5.66 2.82 11.62
CA GLY A 163 6.75 2.23 12.38
C GLY A 163 7.00 2.86 13.75
N ALA A 164 7.83 2.18 14.53
CA ALA A 164 8.24 2.61 15.88
C ALA A 164 9.25 3.77 15.84
N ASP A 165 9.85 4.03 14.67
CA ASP A 165 10.72 5.16 14.34
C ASP A 165 10.76 5.33 12.81
N VAL A 166 11.39 6.42 12.35
CA VAL A 166 11.42 6.80 10.92
C VAL A 166 12.09 5.73 10.07
N MET A 167 13.20 5.16 10.54
CA MET A 167 13.94 4.16 9.78
C MET A 167 13.19 2.83 9.72
N ASN A 168 12.50 2.43 10.80
CA ASN A 168 11.63 1.27 10.80
C ASN A 168 10.47 1.42 9.80
N ALA A 169 9.79 2.57 9.76
CA ALA A 169 8.74 2.83 8.76
C ALA A 169 9.32 2.80 7.33
N TYR A 170 10.49 3.42 7.12
CA TYR A 170 11.18 3.37 5.82
C TYR A 170 11.58 1.95 5.40
N TYR A 171 12.12 1.12 6.30
CA TYR A 171 12.49 -0.26 5.97
C TYR A 171 11.27 -1.13 5.62
N LYS A 172 10.12 -0.86 6.24
CA LYS A 172 8.85 -1.47 5.85
C LYS A 172 8.45 -1.07 4.42
N MET A 173 8.65 0.20 4.03
CA MET A 173 8.42 0.66 2.65
C MET A 173 9.35 -0.05 1.64
N GLU A 174 10.63 -0.21 1.98
CA GLU A 174 11.57 -0.98 1.15
C GLU A 174 11.14 -2.45 1.01
N THR A 175 10.72 -3.06 2.11
CA THR A 175 10.29 -4.46 2.15
C THR A 175 9.02 -4.67 1.32
N LEU A 176 8.07 -3.74 1.41
CA LEU A 176 6.83 -3.73 0.62
C LEU A 176 7.13 -3.70 -0.89
N GLU A 177 8.00 -2.79 -1.35
CA GLU A 177 8.37 -2.73 -2.78
C GLU A 177 9.15 -3.97 -3.22
N HIS A 178 10.03 -4.49 -2.36
CA HIS A 178 10.78 -5.70 -2.66
C HIS A 178 9.85 -6.91 -2.81
N PHE A 179 8.86 -7.03 -1.93
CA PHE A 179 7.85 -8.07 -2.00
C PHE A 179 7.03 -7.97 -3.28
N ALA A 180 6.55 -6.77 -3.62
CA ALA A 180 5.80 -6.53 -4.85
C ALA A 180 6.59 -6.95 -6.10
N LYS A 181 7.91 -6.66 -6.16
CA LYS A 181 8.79 -7.08 -7.26
C LYS A 181 8.93 -8.59 -7.36
N ILE A 182 9.15 -9.27 -6.24
CA ILE A 182 9.27 -10.73 -6.23
C ILE A 182 7.97 -11.37 -6.69
N LEU A 183 6.83 -10.90 -6.15
CA LEU A 183 5.53 -11.46 -6.49
C LEU A 183 5.17 -11.21 -7.96
N PHE A 184 5.47 -10.03 -8.49
CA PHE A 184 5.28 -9.71 -9.90
C PHE A 184 6.04 -10.69 -10.81
N VAL A 185 7.31 -10.97 -10.49
CA VAL A 185 8.12 -11.95 -11.24
C VAL A 185 7.55 -13.36 -11.08
N ALA A 186 7.17 -13.77 -9.86
CA ALA A 186 6.58 -15.09 -9.63
C ALA A 186 5.29 -15.30 -10.45
N GLN A 187 4.40 -14.29 -10.47
CA GLN A 187 3.18 -14.32 -11.28
C GLN A 187 3.49 -14.45 -12.79
N GLN A 188 4.50 -13.75 -13.30
CA GLN A 188 4.94 -13.90 -14.70
C GLN A 188 5.49 -15.29 -15.02
N LEU A 189 6.06 -15.98 -14.04
CA LEU A 189 6.57 -17.35 -14.17
C LEU A 189 5.48 -18.42 -13.99
N GLY A 190 4.23 -18.03 -13.76
CA GLY A 190 3.08 -18.94 -13.66
C GLY A 190 2.47 -19.07 -12.26
N GLY A 191 2.93 -18.30 -11.27
CA GLY A 191 2.36 -18.25 -9.93
C GLY A 191 3.39 -18.32 -8.81
N TYR A 192 2.91 -18.42 -7.58
CA TYR A 192 3.72 -18.51 -6.36
C TYR A 192 3.26 -19.70 -5.50
N ASN A 193 4.14 -20.17 -4.62
CA ASN A 193 3.82 -21.20 -3.64
C ASN A 193 3.70 -20.56 -2.26
N GLU A 194 2.58 -20.78 -1.60
CA GLU A 194 2.34 -20.25 -0.25
C GLU A 194 2.90 -21.19 0.82
N LEU A 195 3.32 -20.59 1.94
CA LEU A 195 3.69 -21.30 3.14
C LEU A 195 2.43 -21.76 3.87
N ASN A 196 2.45 -23.01 4.34
CA ASN A 196 1.33 -23.57 5.09
C ASN A 196 1.26 -23.02 6.53
N ALA A 197 0.16 -23.32 7.22
CA ALA A 197 -0.09 -22.83 8.59
C ALA A 197 1.05 -23.15 9.57
N GLU A 198 1.61 -24.36 9.53
CA GLU A 198 2.70 -24.79 10.42
C GLU A 198 3.99 -23.98 10.17
N GLN A 199 4.29 -23.70 8.90
CA GLN A 199 5.43 -22.87 8.52
C GLN A 199 5.22 -21.42 8.97
N VAL A 200 4.03 -20.85 8.77
CA VAL A 200 3.70 -19.49 9.23
C VAL A 200 3.78 -19.39 10.75
N GLU A 201 3.29 -20.38 11.50
CA GLU A 201 3.36 -20.39 12.98
C GLU A 201 4.82 -20.34 13.48
N LYS A 202 5.73 -21.09 12.84
CA LYS A 202 7.17 -21.03 13.15
C LYS A 202 7.75 -19.64 12.91
N LEU A 203 7.31 -18.94 11.87
CA LEU A 203 7.75 -17.58 11.56
C LEU A 203 7.20 -16.56 12.57
N VAL A 204 5.95 -16.70 12.99
CA VAL A 204 5.36 -15.88 14.07
C VAL A 204 6.14 -16.10 15.38
N ALA A 205 6.52 -17.33 15.70
CA ALA A 205 7.37 -17.60 16.86
C ALA A 205 8.78 -16.98 16.75
N ILE A 206 9.35 -16.87 15.53
CA ILE A 206 10.60 -16.14 15.29
C ILE A 206 10.40 -14.64 15.53
N ARG A 207 9.34 -14.05 14.96
CA ARG A 207 8.98 -12.63 15.15
C ARG A 207 8.88 -12.27 16.63
N ASN A 208 8.20 -13.10 17.41
CA ASN A 208 8.02 -12.89 18.85
C ASN A 208 9.36 -12.94 19.61
N ARG A 209 10.27 -13.86 19.24
CA ARG A 209 11.63 -13.92 19.82
C ARG A 209 12.50 -12.71 19.44
N MET A 210 12.27 -12.13 18.27
CA MET A 210 12.94 -10.89 17.84
C MET A 210 12.40 -9.64 18.55
N GLY A 211 11.26 -9.74 19.25
CA GLY A 211 10.66 -8.61 19.97
C GLY A 211 10.12 -7.52 19.04
N LEU A 212 9.76 -7.88 17.80
CA LEU A 212 9.15 -6.95 16.85
C LEU A 212 7.78 -6.51 17.38
N ARG A 213 7.51 -5.20 17.28
CA ARG A 213 6.26 -4.58 17.74
C ARG A 213 5.22 -4.51 16.61
N GLY A 214 3.98 -4.25 16.99
CA GLY A 214 2.84 -4.14 16.06
C GLY A 214 1.94 -5.37 16.10
N PRO A 215 0.81 -5.33 15.38
CA PRO A 215 -0.14 -6.44 15.28
C PRO A 215 0.53 -7.71 14.73
N ASP A 216 -0.08 -8.86 15.00
CA ASP A 216 0.39 -10.12 14.43
C ASP A 216 0.25 -10.10 12.91
N PRO A 217 1.18 -10.74 12.18
CA PRO A 217 1.17 -10.71 10.72
C PRO A 217 -0.06 -11.43 10.19
N ALA A 218 -1.06 -10.65 9.78
CA ALA A 218 -2.36 -11.12 9.30
C ALA A 218 -2.33 -11.56 7.82
N CYS A 219 -1.37 -12.40 7.42
CA CYS A 219 -1.34 -12.94 6.06
C CYS A 219 -2.43 -14.02 5.86
N ASP A 220 -2.89 -14.19 4.63
CA ASP A 220 -3.95 -15.13 4.26
C ASP A 220 -3.41 -16.55 4.36
N ILE A 221 -3.65 -17.22 5.49
CA ILE A 221 -3.21 -18.60 5.70
C ILE A 221 -4.13 -19.54 4.90
N PRO A 222 -3.61 -20.33 3.94
CA PRO A 222 -4.43 -21.13 3.02
C PRO A 222 -5.40 -22.14 3.67
N ASP A 223 -5.20 -22.49 4.94
CA ASP A 223 -5.96 -23.52 5.68
C ASP A 223 -6.68 -23.01 6.95
N ALA A 224 -6.73 -21.69 7.17
CA ALA A 224 -7.54 -21.14 8.27
C ALA A 224 -9.04 -21.23 7.91
N PRO A 225 -9.95 -21.58 8.83
CA PRO A 225 -11.39 -21.51 8.57
C PRO A 225 -11.78 -20.04 8.35
N THR A 226 -11.82 -19.61 7.09
CA THR A 226 -12.18 -18.25 6.70
C THR A 226 -13.71 -18.09 6.63
N THR A 227 -14.22 -17.07 7.31
CA THR A 227 -15.64 -16.65 7.25
C THR A 227 -15.90 -15.63 6.13
N GLN A 228 -15.10 -15.63 5.06
CA GLN A 228 -15.32 -14.75 3.91
C GLN A 228 -15.23 -15.53 2.60
N PRO A 229 -16.03 -15.15 1.57
CA PRO A 229 -16.11 -15.91 0.35
C PRO A 229 -14.81 -15.76 -0.44
N THR A 230 -14.14 -16.87 -0.68
CA THR A 230 -13.03 -16.98 -1.62
C THR A 230 -13.50 -16.57 -3.01
N THR A 231 -13.10 -15.39 -3.48
CA THR A 231 -13.15 -15.10 -4.92
C THR A 231 -11.94 -15.79 -5.54
N ASN A 232 -12.19 -16.78 -6.39
CA ASN A 232 -11.15 -17.37 -7.23
C ASN A 232 -10.47 -16.25 -8.01
N GLY A 233 -9.23 -15.92 -7.64
CA GLY A 233 -8.33 -15.03 -8.36
C GLY A 233 -7.91 -15.64 -9.69
N GLY A 234 -8.86 -15.76 -10.61
CA GLY A 234 -8.57 -15.95 -12.02
C GLY A 234 -7.90 -14.68 -12.54
N ILE A 235 -6.79 -14.86 -13.26
CA ILE A 235 -6.11 -13.81 -14.01
C ILE A 235 -7.15 -13.06 -14.86
N PRO A 236 -7.25 -11.72 -14.80
CA PRO A 236 -7.94 -10.99 -15.84
C PRO A 236 -7.09 -11.14 -17.10
N THR A 237 -7.55 -11.97 -18.02
CA THR A 237 -6.98 -12.07 -19.37
C THR A 237 -6.91 -10.67 -19.94
N ILE A 238 -5.71 -10.26 -20.38
CA ILE A 238 -5.50 -8.98 -21.08
C ILE A 238 -6.56 -8.87 -22.17
N ARG A 239 -7.51 -7.95 -22.00
CA ARG A 239 -8.46 -7.59 -23.05
C ARG A 239 -7.64 -7.02 -24.19
N THR A 240 -7.46 -7.82 -25.24
CA THR A 240 -7.19 -7.28 -26.57
C THR A 240 -8.29 -6.26 -26.86
N LEU A 241 -7.88 -5.03 -27.18
CA LEU A 241 -8.79 -3.97 -27.60
C LEU A 241 -9.55 -4.44 -28.86
N SER A 242 -10.77 -4.92 -28.68
CA SER A 242 -11.79 -4.92 -29.72
C SER A 242 -12.89 -3.96 -29.29
N ALA A 243 -13.33 -3.17 -30.27
CA ALA A 243 -14.28 -2.09 -30.13
C ALA A 243 -15.54 -2.50 -29.36
N GLY A 244 -16.07 -1.55 -28.59
CA GLY A 244 -17.04 -1.77 -27.55
C GLY A 244 -18.36 -2.37 -28.00
N GLU A 245 -19.09 -2.95 -27.04
CA GLU A 245 -20.46 -3.36 -27.24
C GLU A 245 -21.29 -3.14 -25.97
N GLN A 246 -22.44 -2.53 -26.21
CA GLN A 246 -23.52 -2.27 -25.26
C GLN A 246 -24.23 -3.59 -24.91
N ALA A 247 -24.87 -3.58 -23.74
CA ALA A 247 -25.69 -4.66 -23.23
C ALA A 247 -26.82 -5.07 -24.20
N GLY A 248 -26.92 -6.36 -24.50
CA GLY A 248 -28.00 -6.98 -25.27
C GLY A 248 -28.13 -8.47 -24.94
N ALA A 249 -29.37 -8.94 -24.83
CA ALA A 249 -29.75 -10.27 -24.34
C ALA A 249 -29.05 -11.44 -25.06
N GLU A 250 -28.54 -12.41 -24.29
CA GLU A 250 -27.90 -13.63 -24.80
C GLU A 250 -28.88 -14.43 -25.65
N THR A 251 -28.63 -14.44 -26.95
CA THR A 251 -29.34 -15.29 -27.91
C THR A 251 -28.56 -16.60 -28.04
N SER A 252 -29.24 -17.74 -27.99
CA SER A 252 -28.59 -19.05 -28.06
C SER A 252 -27.76 -19.19 -29.33
N GLN A 253 -26.63 -19.89 -29.24
CA GLN A 253 -25.76 -20.18 -30.38
C GLN A 253 -26.53 -20.88 -31.52
N ASP A 254 -27.53 -21.69 -31.17
CA ASP A 254 -28.39 -22.38 -32.14
C ASP A 254 -29.32 -21.42 -32.89
N ASP A 255 -29.83 -20.39 -32.22
CA ASP A 255 -30.69 -19.36 -32.83
C ASP A 255 -29.89 -18.49 -33.81
N LEU A 256 -28.62 -18.20 -33.48
CA LEU A 256 -27.73 -17.46 -34.34
C LEU A 256 -27.38 -18.24 -35.63
N ILE A 257 -27.12 -19.55 -35.50
CA ILE A 257 -26.84 -20.43 -36.64
C ILE A 257 -28.06 -20.52 -37.56
N ALA A 258 -29.26 -20.66 -36.99
CA ALA A 258 -30.51 -20.73 -37.75
C ALA A 258 -30.76 -19.43 -38.56
N GLU A 259 -30.56 -18.28 -37.92
CA GLU A 259 -30.78 -16.97 -38.54
C GLU A 259 -29.76 -16.68 -39.65
N ILE A 260 -28.48 -17.01 -39.44
CA ILE A 260 -27.45 -16.83 -40.47
C ILE A 260 -27.73 -17.73 -41.67
N THR A 261 -28.08 -18.99 -41.43
CA THR A 261 -28.39 -19.95 -42.49
C THR A 261 -29.57 -19.48 -43.33
N ARG A 262 -30.61 -18.94 -42.68
CA ARG A 262 -31.79 -18.40 -43.38
C ARG A 262 -31.42 -17.26 -44.31
N ARG A 263 -30.61 -16.30 -43.86
CA ARG A 263 -30.20 -15.13 -44.66
C ARG A 263 -29.34 -15.51 -45.85
N VAL A 264 -28.39 -16.42 -45.67
CA VAL A 264 -27.55 -16.91 -46.77
C VAL A 264 -28.38 -17.61 -47.85
N MET A 265 -29.40 -18.37 -47.44
CA MET A 265 -30.30 -19.04 -48.38
C MET A 265 -31.26 -18.10 -49.11
N GLU A 266 -31.57 -16.93 -48.53
CA GLU A 266 -32.37 -15.88 -49.18
C GLU A 266 -31.57 -15.13 -50.26
N GLU A 267 -30.25 -14.97 -50.09
CA GLU A 267 -29.38 -14.31 -51.07
C GLU A 267 -28.97 -15.22 -52.26
N LEU A 268 -29.21 -16.53 -52.14
CA LEU A 268 -28.88 -17.52 -53.18
C LEU A 268 -30.07 -17.85 -54.12
N LYS A 269 -31.18 -17.10 -54.05
CA LYS A 269 -32.34 -17.20 -54.96
C LYS A 269 -32.40 -16.03 -55.94
#